data_AF-A0A0N4WNB0-F1
#
_entry.id   AF-A0A0N4WNB0-F1
#
_cell.length_a   1.000
_cell.length_b   1.000
_cell.length_c   1.000
_cell.angle_alpha   90.00
_cell.angle_beta   90.00
_cell.angle_gamma   90.00
#
_symmetry.space_group_name_H-M   'P 1'
#
loop_
_entity.id
_entity.type
_entity.pdbx_description
1 polymer ?
#
loop_
_entity_poly.entity_id
_entity_poly.type
_entity_poly.pdbx_seq_one_letter_code
_entity_poly.pdbx_strand_id
1 'polypeptide(L)'
;MIRPIAAIACLCIAFVSSFTFDDVPPEFRELLPEDVKQFVNSLTPEDKKILEEVAKKYGEEHLSDEAGIAAVKAKSPQLGDKLQKIYDEIQQKMNALSPEARSFAMEMYDITRKLHADHVAGKKPSIVEITDLTQKAIDRYKALPKAAQDDLKKQFPTLVHAFTSKKFHKMVARMLINN
;
A
#
# COMPACT_ATOMS: atom_id res chain seq x y z
N MET A 1 11.23 -30.31 -4.47
CA MET A 1 11.23 -29.05 -5.24
C MET A 1 9.83 -28.44 -5.21
N ILE A 2 9.53 -27.60 -4.24
CA ILE A 2 8.36 -26.70 -4.24
C ILE A 2 8.86 -25.40 -3.59
N ARG A 3 9.32 -24.47 -4.41
CA ARG A 3 9.64 -23.09 -4.01
C ARG A 3 8.60 -22.17 -4.67
N PRO A 4 7.49 -21.84 -3.99
CA PRO A 4 6.76 -20.62 -4.36
C PRO A 4 6.38 -19.75 -3.16
N ILE A 5 7.00 -19.92 -1.98
CA ILE A 5 6.66 -19.13 -0.78
C ILE A 5 7.68 -17.99 -0.53
N ALA A 6 8.80 -17.96 -1.25
CA ALA A 6 9.93 -17.08 -0.94
C ALA A 6 9.92 -15.71 -1.66
N ALA A 7 8.87 -15.36 -2.37
CA ALA A 7 8.73 -14.05 -2.97
C ALA A 7 7.26 -13.74 -2.93
N ILE A 8 6.78 -13.00 -1.93
CA ILE A 8 6.17 -11.71 -2.19
C ILE A 8 6.11 -11.03 -0.84
N ALA A 9 7.09 -10.18 -0.65
CA ALA A 9 7.08 -9.25 0.40
C ALA A 9 7.46 -7.94 -0.26
N CYS A 10 6.39 -7.24 -0.57
CA CYS A 10 6.35 -6.01 -1.29
C CYS A 10 5.47 -5.12 -0.37
N LEU A 11 5.99 -4.05 0.23
CA LEU A 11 5.47 -3.35 1.40
C LEU A 11 6.26 -2.08 1.76
N CYS A 12 5.50 -0.99 1.80
CA CYS A 12 5.76 0.28 2.47
C CYS A 12 6.90 1.19 2.01
N ILE A 13 8.03 0.72 1.47
CA ILE A 13 9.09 1.66 1.02
C ILE A 13 8.64 2.51 -0.17
N ALA A 14 7.75 1.92 -0.96
CA ALA A 14 7.05 2.54 -2.06
C ALA A 14 5.86 3.41 -1.59
N PHE A 15 5.84 3.98 -0.39
CA PHE A 15 4.78 4.93 0.01
C PHE A 15 5.31 6.27 0.51
N VAL A 16 6.62 6.45 0.47
CA VAL A 16 7.31 7.35 1.40
C VAL A 16 8.25 8.31 0.70
N SER A 17 8.69 7.89 -0.48
CA SER A 17 9.71 8.49 -1.31
C SER A 17 9.24 9.74 -2.06
N SER A 18 7.94 9.84 -2.33
CA SER A 18 7.36 10.98 -3.07
C SER A 18 5.94 11.33 -2.65
N PHE A 19 5.36 10.60 -1.68
CA PHE A 19 4.06 10.92 -1.12
C PHE A 19 4.27 11.88 0.05
N THR A 20 4.01 13.15 -0.19
CA THR A 20 3.49 13.96 0.92
C THR A 20 2.06 13.49 1.17
N PHE A 21 1.56 13.64 2.41
CA PHE A 21 0.13 13.47 2.64
C PHE A 21 -0.68 14.31 1.65
N ASP A 22 -0.13 15.45 1.22
CA ASP A 22 -0.73 16.37 0.27
C ASP A 22 -0.96 15.80 -1.13
N ASP A 23 -0.19 14.80 -1.55
CA ASP A 23 -0.36 14.10 -2.82
C ASP A 23 -1.48 13.03 -2.77
N VAL A 24 -1.88 12.58 -1.58
CA VAL A 24 -3.11 11.78 -1.42
C VAL A 24 -4.28 12.76 -1.40
N PRO A 25 -5.31 12.61 -2.25
CA PRO A 25 -6.47 13.48 -2.13
C PRO A 25 -7.02 13.38 -0.69
N PRO A 26 -7.33 14.51 -0.01
CA PRO A 26 -7.70 14.54 1.41
C PRO A 26 -8.71 13.47 1.82
N GLU A 27 -9.61 13.18 0.91
CA GLU A 27 -10.68 12.20 1.02
C GLU A 27 -10.19 10.75 1.17
N PHE A 28 -9.05 10.39 0.58
CA PHE A 28 -8.46 9.06 0.69
C PHE A 28 -7.50 8.93 1.89
N ARG A 29 -7.09 10.04 2.52
CA ARG A 29 -6.18 10.02 3.69
C ARG A 29 -6.79 9.32 4.89
N GLU A 30 -8.11 9.44 5.09
CA GLU A 30 -8.82 8.79 6.19
C GLU A 30 -8.67 7.25 6.15
N LEU A 31 -8.45 6.68 4.96
CA LEU A 31 -8.41 5.23 4.70
C LEU A 31 -7.07 4.58 5.04
N LEU A 32 -6.01 5.39 5.17
CA LEU A 32 -4.70 4.86 5.51
C LEU A 32 -4.75 4.26 6.93
N PRO A 33 -4.19 3.05 7.14
CA PRO A 33 -3.99 2.51 8.48
C PRO A 33 -3.23 3.51 9.36
N GLU A 34 -3.55 3.54 10.65
CA GLU A 34 -2.95 4.52 11.57
C GLU A 34 -1.42 4.38 11.62
N ASP A 35 -0.90 3.15 11.55
CA ASP A 35 0.55 2.89 11.50
C ASP A 35 1.21 3.52 10.26
N VAL A 36 0.53 3.50 9.12
CA VAL A 36 0.99 4.16 7.88
C VAL A 36 0.93 5.68 8.04
N LYS A 37 -0.15 6.21 8.63
CA LYS A 37 -0.29 7.64 8.89
C LYS A 37 0.81 8.15 9.82
N GLN A 38 1.04 7.45 10.93
CA GLN A 38 2.10 7.77 11.89
C GLN A 38 3.47 7.69 11.25
N PHE A 39 3.73 6.66 10.45
CA PHE A 39 4.99 6.51 9.74
C PHE A 39 5.23 7.69 8.81
N VAL A 40 4.27 8.04 7.93
CA VAL A 40 4.38 9.19 7.01
C VAL A 40 4.56 10.52 7.76
N ASN A 41 3.84 10.72 8.87
CA ASN A 41 3.99 11.92 9.69
C ASN A 41 5.32 11.98 10.44
N SER A 42 5.98 10.84 10.68
CA SER A 42 7.26 10.77 11.37
C SER A 42 8.47 11.07 10.47
N LEU A 43 8.25 11.21 9.16
CA LEU A 43 9.34 11.39 8.19
C LEU A 43 9.85 12.82 8.20
N THR A 44 11.16 12.95 8.35
CA THR A 44 11.87 14.19 8.09
C THR A 44 11.99 14.44 6.58
N PRO A 45 12.31 15.69 6.15
CA PRO A 45 12.66 15.95 4.75
C PRO A 45 13.82 15.08 4.24
N GLU A 46 14.79 14.77 5.10
CA GLU A 46 15.92 13.89 4.77
C GLU A 46 15.44 12.44 4.54
N ASP A 47 14.56 11.93 5.41
CA ASP A 47 13.98 10.59 5.24
C ASP A 47 13.27 10.47 3.88
N LYS A 48 12.44 11.46 3.53
CA LYS A 48 11.72 11.49 2.25
C LYS A 48 12.69 11.44 1.07
N LYS A 49 13.77 12.21 1.12
CA LYS A 49 14.80 12.23 0.07
C LYS A 49 15.49 10.87 -0.07
N ILE A 50 15.86 10.22 1.04
CA ILE A 50 16.46 8.88 1.03
C ILE A 50 15.52 7.89 0.36
N LEU A 51 14.23 7.95 0.71
CA LEU A 51 13.20 7.09 0.16
C LEU A 51 13.03 7.36 -1.35
N GLU A 52 13.04 8.63 -1.78
CA GLU A 52 13.02 9.05 -3.20
C GLU A 52 14.15 8.44 -4.01
N GLU A 53 15.37 8.57 -3.51
CA GLU A 53 16.56 8.04 -4.16
C GLU A 53 16.49 6.52 -4.33
N VAL A 54 16.06 5.80 -3.29
CA VAL A 54 15.90 4.34 -3.35
C VAL A 54 14.77 3.95 -4.29
N ALA A 55 13.63 4.65 -4.24
CA ALA A 55 12.48 4.33 -5.07
C ALA A 55 12.74 4.54 -6.58
N LYS A 56 13.53 5.56 -6.96
CA LYS A 56 13.92 5.78 -8.37
C LYS A 56 14.77 4.66 -8.96
N LYS A 57 15.52 3.97 -8.11
CA LYS A 57 16.38 2.82 -8.48
C LYS A 57 15.64 1.49 -8.33
N TYR A 58 14.40 1.53 -7.86
CA TYR A 58 13.65 0.35 -7.53
C TYR A 58 13.05 -0.28 -8.80
N GLY A 59 13.12 -1.62 -8.92
CA GLY A 59 12.84 -2.33 -10.17
C GLY A 59 14.03 -2.41 -11.15
N GLU A 60 15.06 -1.57 -10.99
CA GLU A 60 16.33 -1.66 -11.74
C GLU A 60 17.46 -2.26 -10.86
N GLU A 61 17.71 -1.66 -9.69
CA GLU A 61 18.75 -2.06 -8.74
C GLU A 61 18.17 -2.74 -7.47
N HIS A 62 16.90 -2.47 -7.14
CA HIS A 62 16.20 -3.02 -5.98
C HIS A 62 14.99 -3.84 -6.43
N LEU A 63 15.23 -5.12 -6.74
CA LEU A 63 14.24 -6.02 -7.35
C LEU A 63 13.25 -6.64 -6.36
N SER A 64 13.46 -6.42 -5.07
CA SER A 64 12.57 -6.86 -3.99
C SER A 64 12.51 -5.79 -2.91
N ASP A 65 11.57 -5.91 -1.99
CA ASP A 65 11.55 -5.03 -0.84
C ASP A 65 12.74 -5.19 0.04
N GLU A 66 13.17 -6.40 0.34
CA GLU A 66 14.27 -6.64 1.24
C GLU A 66 15.52 -5.92 0.72
N ALA A 67 15.70 -5.90 -0.61
CA ALA A 67 16.73 -5.11 -1.27
C ALA A 67 16.49 -3.60 -1.10
N GLY A 68 15.26 -3.12 -1.25
CA GLY A 68 14.90 -1.73 -0.98
C GLY A 68 15.11 -1.31 0.49
N ILE A 69 14.75 -2.17 1.45
CA ILE A 69 14.88 -1.90 2.89
C ILE A 69 16.35 -1.86 3.23
N ALA A 70 17.14 -2.81 2.71
CA ALA A 70 18.59 -2.82 2.86
C ALA A 70 19.22 -1.54 2.29
N ALA A 71 18.78 -1.07 1.12
CA ALA A 71 19.26 0.17 0.52
C ALA A 71 18.92 1.41 1.37
N VAL A 72 17.71 1.48 1.92
CA VAL A 72 17.34 2.53 2.88
C VAL A 72 18.17 2.42 4.15
N LYS A 73 18.31 1.23 4.72
CA LYS A 73 19.08 0.97 5.94
C LYS A 73 20.55 1.33 5.82
N ALA A 74 21.13 1.17 4.63
CA ALA A 74 22.50 1.60 4.32
C ALA A 74 22.67 3.13 4.34
N LYS A 75 21.62 3.89 4.01
CA LYS A 75 21.60 5.37 4.06
C LYS A 75 21.16 5.92 5.41
N SER A 76 20.16 5.30 6.02
CA SER A 76 19.60 5.64 7.33
C SER A 76 19.17 4.36 8.07
N PRO A 77 20.00 3.86 9.01
CA PRO A 77 19.69 2.65 9.75
C PRO A 77 18.36 2.72 10.48
N GLN A 78 18.06 3.86 11.12
CA GLN A 78 16.82 4.07 11.86
C GLN A 78 15.59 4.02 10.95
N LEU A 79 15.66 4.61 9.75
CA LEU A 79 14.56 4.57 8.79
C LEU A 79 14.38 3.17 8.21
N GLY A 80 15.49 2.47 7.91
CA GLY A 80 15.47 1.08 7.49
C GLY A 80 14.83 0.15 8.51
N ASP A 81 15.13 0.32 9.81
CA ASP A 81 14.54 -0.48 10.88
C ASP A 81 13.03 -0.23 11.03
N LYS A 82 12.58 1.02 10.88
CA LYS A 82 11.15 1.34 10.86
C LYS A 82 10.43 0.66 9.69
N LEU A 83 11.02 0.71 8.50
CA LEU A 83 10.47 0.04 7.31
C LEU A 83 10.43 -1.47 7.46
N GLN A 84 11.50 -2.08 7.98
CA GLN A 84 11.58 -3.51 8.24
C GLN A 84 10.46 -3.96 9.17
N LYS A 85 10.22 -3.23 10.26
CA LYS A 85 9.14 -3.55 11.19
C LYS A 85 7.77 -3.56 10.51
N ILE A 86 7.47 -2.53 9.72
CA ILE A 86 6.17 -2.45 9.02
C ILE A 86 6.04 -3.60 8.01
N TYR A 87 7.11 -3.86 7.25
CA TYR A 87 7.20 -4.97 6.32
C TYR A 87 6.92 -6.32 7.02
N ASP A 88 7.57 -6.60 8.15
CA ASP A 88 7.44 -7.85 8.89
C ASP A 88 6.00 -8.03 9.40
N GLU A 89 5.38 -6.96 9.92
CA GLU A 89 4.01 -6.99 10.42
C GLU A 89 2.99 -7.32 9.33
N ILE A 90 3.13 -6.75 8.12
CA ILE A 90 2.19 -7.09 7.06
C ILE A 90 2.51 -8.47 6.45
N GLN A 91 3.78 -8.87 6.36
CA GLN A 91 4.10 -10.25 5.97
C GLN A 91 3.45 -11.26 6.91
N GLN A 92 3.50 -11.01 8.23
CA GLN A 92 2.81 -11.83 9.21
C GLN A 92 1.29 -11.87 8.95
N LYS A 93 0.65 -10.72 8.71
CA LYS A 93 -0.79 -10.64 8.38
C LYS A 93 -1.12 -11.39 7.09
N MET A 94 -0.32 -11.23 6.03
CA MET A 94 -0.48 -11.90 4.73
C MET A 94 -0.38 -13.42 4.88
N ASN A 95 0.58 -13.90 5.66
CA ASN A 95 0.78 -15.33 5.93
C ASN A 95 -0.34 -15.94 6.78
N ALA A 96 -1.06 -15.13 7.55
CA ALA A 96 -2.20 -15.58 8.34
C ALA A 96 -3.52 -15.67 7.55
N LEU A 97 -3.58 -15.13 6.32
CA LEU A 97 -4.77 -15.17 5.47
C LEU A 97 -4.97 -16.53 4.81
N SER A 98 -6.24 -16.88 4.58
CA SER A 98 -6.67 -17.94 3.67
C SER A 98 -6.19 -17.68 2.24
N PRO A 99 -6.09 -18.70 1.37
CA PRO A 99 -5.66 -18.54 -0.01
C PRO A 99 -6.46 -17.47 -0.79
N GLU A 100 -7.79 -17.46 -0.65
CA GLU A 100 -8.67 -16.50 -1.34
C GLU A 100 -8.49 -15.08 -0.81
N ALA A 101 -8.42 -14.93 0.52
CA ALA A 101 -8.20 -13.64 1.17
C ALA A 101 -6.80 -13.09 0.84
N ARG A 102 -5.79 -13.95 0.82
CA ARG A 102 -4.42 -13.61 0.41
C ARG A 102 -4.34 -13.19 -1.04
N SER A 103 -5.00 -13.92 -1.95
CA SER A 103 -5.05 -13.56 -3.36
C SER A 103 -5.63 -12.16 -3.57
N PHE A 104 -6.70 -11.81 -2.84
CA PHE A 104 -7.25 -10.46 -2.87
C PHE A 104 -6.27 -9.42 -2.30
N ALA A 105 -5.66 -9.67 -1.13
CA ALA A 105 -4.72 -8.73 -0.52
C ALA A 105 -3.49 -8.50 -1.41
N MET A 106 -3.03 -9.54 -2.11
CA MET A 106 -1.98 -9.47 -3.13
C MET A 106 -2.37 -8.61 -4.34
N GLU A 107 -3.60 -8.75 -4.85
CA GLU A 107 -4.11 -7.91 -5.93
C GLU A 107 -4.12 -6.42 -5.53
N MET A 108 -4.59 -6.11 -4.31
CA MET A 108 -4.58 -4.74 -3.78
C MET A 108 -3.16 -4.21 -3.62
N TYR A 109 -2.25 -5.09 -3.20
CA TYR A 109 -0.85 -4.78 -3.08
C TYR A 109 -0.23 -4.36 -4.43
N ASP A 110 -0.45 -5.14 -5.48
CA ASP A 110 0.11 -4.88 -6.82
C ASP A 110 -0.43 -3.58 -7.42
N ILE A 111 -1.73 -3.29 -7.26
CA ILE A 111 -2.34 -2.03 -7.69
C ILE A 111 -1.67 -0.83 -7.01
N THR A 112 -1.51 -0.94 -5.69
CA THR A 112 -0.95 0.12 -4.84
C THR A 112 0.52 0.37 -5.19
N ARG A 113 1.29 -0.69 -5.44
CA ARG A 113 2.68 -0.62 -5.92
C ARG A 113 2.80 0.07 -7.27
N LYS A 114 1.92 -0.27 -8.21
CA LYS A 114 1.92 0.33 -9.55
C LYS A 114 1.67 1.84 -9.49
N LEU A 115 0.64 2.26 -8.75
CA LEU A 115 0.31 3.68 -8.57
C LEU A 115 1.51 4.47 -8.01
N HIS A 116 2.26 3.87 -7.09
CA HIS A 116 3.45 4.50 -6.57
C HIS A 116 4.59 4.58 -7.59
N ALA A 117 4.88 3.48 -8.29
CA ALA A 117 5.93 3.47 -9.30
C ALA A 117 5.68 4.52 -10.39
N ASP A 118 4.42 4.66 -10.82
CA ASP A 118 4.00 5.72 -11.75
C ASP A 118 4.26 7.11 -11.14
N HIS A 119 3.87 7.34 -9.87
CA HIS A 119 4.11 8.63 -9.19
C HIS A 119 5.60 8.98 -9.06
N VAL A 120 6.46 8.02 -8.69
CA VAL A 120 7.93 8.20 -8.64
C VAL A 120 8.51 8.50 -10.02
N ALA A 121 7.95 7.90 -11.07
CA ALA A 121 8.30 8.19 -12.46
C ALA A 121 7.73 9.54 -12.97
N GLY A 122 7.12 10.34 -12.09
CA GLY A 122 6.52 11.63 -12.43
C GLY A 122 5.15 11.54 -13.09
N LYS A 123 4.57 10.34 -13.22
CA LYS A 123 3.21 10.13 -13.71
C LYS A 123 2.27 10.22 -12.51
N LYS A 124 1.61 11.36 -12.33
CA LYS A 124 0.59 11.49 -11.28
C LYS A 124 -0.71 10.83 -11.77
N PRO A 125 -1.15 9.71 -11.18
CA PRO A 125 -2.45 9.14 -11.53
C PRO A 125 -3.53 10.17 -11.23
N SER A 126 -4.47 10.32 -12.17
CA SER A 126 -5.60 11.22 -12.02
C SER A 126 -6.51 10.76 -10.89
N ILE A 127 -7.27 11.70 -10.33
CA ILE A 127 -8.28 11.38 -9.30
C ILE A 127 -9.31 10.37 -9.83
N VAL A 128 -9.62 10.42 -11.13
CA VAL A 128 -10.53 9.46 -11.79
C VAL A 128 -9.95 8.06 -11.80
N GLU A 129 -8.67 7.90 -12.16
CA GLU A 129 -8.00 6.59 -12.16
C GLU A 129 -7.91 6.00 -10.75
N ILE A 130 -7.56 6.80 -9.75
CA ILE A 130 -7.53 6.37 -8.34
C ILE A 130 -8.94 5.95 -7.89
N THR A 131 -9.97 6.71 -8.27
CA THR A 131 -11.35 6.43 -7.89
C THR A 131 -11.88 5.17 -8.57
N ASP A 132 -11.56 4.93 -9.84
CA ASP A 132 -11.93 3.72 -10.58
C ASP A 132 -11.26 2.46 -9.98
N LEU A 133 -9.95 2.54 -9.69
CA LEU A 133 -9.23 1.46 -9.01
C LEU A 133 -9.82 1.16 -7.62
N THR A 134 -10.20 2.21 -6.88
CA THR A 134 -10.87 2.08 -5.59
C THR A 134 -12.22 1.39 -5.73
N GLN A 135 -13.03 1.77 -6.72
CA GLN A 135 -14.34 1.16 -6.95
C GLN A 135 -14.20 -0.32 -7.34
N LYS A 136 -13.23 -0.65 -8.21
CA LYS A 136 -12.88 -2.04 -8.55
C LYS A 136 -12.46 -2.85 -7.33
N ALA A 137 -11.64 -2.28 -6.45
CA ALA A 137 -11.25 -2.91 -5.19
C ALA A 137 -12.45 -3.21 -4.28
N ILE A 138 -13.36 -2.25 -4.14
CA ILE A 138 -14.61 -2.41 -3.37
C ILE A 138 -15.46 -3.55 -3.93
N ASP A 139 -15.67 -3.58 -5.25
CA ASP A 139 -16.54 -4.58 -5.87
C ASP A 139 -15.89 -5.97 -5.87
N ARG A 140 -14.57 -6.03 -6.07
CA ARG A 140 -13.79 -7.25 -5.91
C ARG A 140 -13.87 -7.82 -4.49
N TYR A 141 -13.83 -6.96 -3.46
CA TYR A 141 -14.02 -7.37 -2.06
C TYR A 141 -15.43 -7.92 -1.81
N LYS A 142 -16.48 -7.25 -2.30
CA LYS A 142 -17.87 -7.71 -2.14
C LYS A 142 -18.12 -9.08 -2.80
N ALA A 143 -17.42 -9.37 -3.90
CA ALA A 143 -17.52 -10.64 -4.61
C ALA A 143 -16.79 -11.79 -3.90
N LEU A 144 -16.00 -11.54 -2.85
CA LEU A 144 -15.34 -12.60 -2.10
C LEU A 144 -16.34 -13.45 -1.30
N PRO A 145 -16.06 -14.74 -1.10
CA PRO A 145 -16.81 -15.57 -0.15
C PRO A 145 -16.79 -14.95 1.26
N LYS A 146 -17.87 -15.14 2.01
CA LYS A 146 -18.02 -14.58 3.36
C LYS A 146 -16.85 -14.92 4.29
N ALA A 147 -16.35 -16.15 4.23
CA ALA A 147 -15.19 -16.60 4.99
C ALA A 147 -13.92 -15.77 4.69
N ALA A 148 -13.67 -15.47 3.41
CA ALA A 148 -12.51 -14.64 3.01
C ALA A 148 -12.69 -13.17 3.44
N GLN A 149 -13.91 -12.64 3.38
CA GLN A 149 -14.21 -11.30 3.90
C GLN A 149 -13.96 -11.21 5.42
N ASP A 150 -14.37 -12.22 6.18
CA ASP A 150 -14.19 -12.26 7.63
C ASP A 150 -12.71 -12.39 8.02
N ASP A 151 -11.93 -13.15 7.25
CA ASP A 151 -10.50 -13.28 7.46
C ASP A 151 -9.75 -11.97 7.13
N LEU A 152 -10.10 -11.31 6.02
CA LEU A 152 -9.62 -9.96 5.71
C LEU A 152 -9.98 -8.96 6.80
N LYS A 153 -11.19 -9.04 7.36
CA LYS A 153 -11.61 -8.17 8.47
C LYS A 153 -10.77 -8.38 9.72
N LYS A 154 -10.36 -9.63 9.99
CA LYS A 154 -9.52 -9.99 11.13
C LYS A 154 -8.10 -9.44 10.97
N GLN A 155 -7.49 -9.59 9.78
CA GLN A 155 -6.10 -9.19 9.55
C GLN A 155 -5.94 -7.71 9.16
N PHE A 156 -6.90 -7.16 8.43
CA PHE A 156 -6.91 -5.77 7.91
C PHE A 156 -8.24 -5.06 8.21
N PRO A 157 -8.59 -4.84 9.49
CA PRO A 157 -9.88 -4.26 9.89
C PRO A 157 -10.12 -2.87 9.29
N THR A 158 -9.09 -2.02 9.18
CA THR A 158 -9.21 -0.67 8.61
C THR A 158 -9.56 -0.70 7.12
N LEU A 159 -8.94 -1.61 6.36
CA LEU A 159 -9.21 -1.77 4.93
C LEU A 159 -10.66 -2.24 4.70
N VAL A 160 -11.11 -3.22 5.48
CA VAL A 160 -12.49 -3.69 5.42
C VAL A 160 -13.48 -2.61 5.86
N HIS A 161 -13.15 -1.82 6.87
CA HIS A 161 -13.97 -0.68 7.28
C HIS A 161 -14.15 0.31 6.14
N ALA A 162 -13.08 0.64 5.41
CA ALA A 162 -13.15 1.47 4.21
C ALA A 162 -14.13 0.86 3.17
N PHE A 163 -13.92 -0.39 2.76
CA PHE A 163 -14.73 -1.07 1.75
C PHE A 163 -16.19 -1.35 2.13
N THR A 164 -16.56 -1.11 3.38
CA THR A 164 -17.94 -1.30 3.86
C THR A 164 -18.58 0.01 4.32
N SER A 165 -17.82 1.11 4.34
CA SER A 165 -18.29 2.41 4.82
C SER A 165 -19.20 3.08 3.80
N LYS A 166 -20.45 3.37 4.21
CA LYS A 166 -21.39 4.16 3.40
C LYS A 166 -20.86 5.56 3.11
N LYS A 167 -20.14 6.18 4.05
CA LYS A 167 -19.50 7.49 3.86
C LYS A 167 -18.50 7.40 2.71
N PHE A 168 -17.67 6.36 2.73
CA PHE A 168 -16.65 6.13 1.71
C PHE A 168 -17.25 5.86 0.33
N HIS A 169 -18.24 4.98 0.23
CA HIS A 169 -18.89 4.70 -1.06
C HIS A 169 -19.55 5.94 -1.67
N LYS A 170 -20.21 6.78 -0.85
CA LYS A 170 -20.80 8.03 -1.34
C LYS A 170 -19.75 9.01 -1.86
N MET A 171 -18.59 9.04 -1.22
CA MET A 171 -17.47 9.89 -1.61
C MET A 171 -16.86 9.43 -2.94
N VAL A 172 -16.55 8.13 -3.06
CA VAL A 172 -16.08 7.51 -4.33
C VAL A 172 -17.07 7.76 -5.46
N ALA A 173 -18.37 7.50 -5.23
CA ALA A 173 -19.40 7.75 -6.23
C ALA A 173 -19.49 9.23 -6.65
N ARG A 174 -19.36 10.18 -5.70
CA ARG A 174 -19.37 11.61 -6.01
C ARG A 174 -18.18 12.01 -6.88
N MET A 175 -17.01 11.45 -6.63
CA MET A 175 -15.80 11.73 -7.44
C MET A 175 -15.93 11.20 -8.87
N LEU A 176 -16.59 10.05 -9.07
CA LEU A 176 -16.86 9.54 -10.43
C LEU A 176 -17.89 10.36 -11.21
N ILE A 177 -18.80 11.07 -10.53
CA ILE A 177 -19.85 11.87 -11.16
C ILE A 177 -19.36 13.29 -11.52
N ASN A 178 -18.47 13.85 -10.71
CA ASN A 178 -18.04 15.25 -10.81
C ASN A 178 -16.76 15.47 -11.63
N ASN A 179 -16.20 14.41 -12.23
CA ASN A 179 -15.04 14.46 -13.14
C ASN A 179 -15.43 13.87 -14.50
#